data_AF-A0A1Y5EE11-F1
#
_entry.id   AF-A0A1Y5EE11-F1
#
_cell.length_a   1.000
_cell.length_b   1.000
_cell.length_c   1.000
_cell.angle_alpha   90.00
_cell.angle_beta   90.00
_cell.angle_gamma   90.00
#
_symmetry.space_group_name_H-M   'P 1'
#
loop_
_entity.id
_entity.type
_entity.pdbx_description
1 polymer ?
#
loop_
_entity_poly.entity_id
_entity_poly.type
_entity_poly.pdbx_seq_one_letter_code
_entity_poly.pdbx_strand_id
1 'polypeptide(L)'
;MKSFIAGMPKAELHVHVEGTLEPELKFKLAKRNQLDLPYKSVDDMRKAYDFDDLPSFLKIYYEGMSVLLTEQDFFELTYAYLEKAHSQNVLYAEMFFDPQAHTVRGISFETVINGIRRAQVAASEKLGIKTQLIMCFLRDMTAASAVEVLEQSLPYKNWIVGVGLDSDEAGNPPIKFKEVFAKARTHGYRLTMHCDVDQKDSVGNIWQTLNDINTDRIDHGVNSLEDDMLVAEIIKRNLTLTVCPISNGYVTPSRKTAEIKAMLKKGMRVTVNSDDPAYFPGYMTENLIVTQEDAGLCKEDVIQLVKNAFDGSWLPEDAINAMNEKLRTYVAQQ
;
A
#
# COMPACT_ATOMS: atom_id res chain seq x y z
N MET A 1 16.68 -19.20 -6.49
CA MET A 1 16.12 -17.84 -6.35
C MET A 1 14.87 -17.79 -5.46
N LYS A 2 13.78 -18.52 -5.76
CA LYS A 2 12.54 -18.49 -4.95
C LYS A 2 12.74 -18.70 -3.43
N SER A 3 13.51 -19.72 -3.03
CA SER A 3 13.83 -19.95 -1.61
C SER A 3 14.59 -18.78 -0.97
N PHE A 4 15.51 -18.16 -1.71
CA PHE A 4 16.24 -16.97 -1.27
C PHE A 4 15.29 -15.78 -1.07
N ILE A 5 14.37 -15.54 -2.01
CA ILE A 5 13.36 -14.47 -1.87
C ILE A 5 12.44 -14.74 -0.68
N ALA A 6 11.95 -15.98 -0.54
CA ALA A 6 11.07 -16.36 0.56
C ALA A 6 11.73 -16.13 1.94
N GLY A 7 13.00 -16.53 2.09
CA GLY A 7 13.75 -16.38 3.34
C GLY A 7 14.28 -14.97 3.62
N MET A 8 14.32 -14.07 2.63
CA MET A 8 14.87 -12.72 2.80
C MET A 8 14.02 -11.85 3.74
N PRO A 9 14.61 -11.07 4.67
CA PRO A 9 13.89 -10.05 5.42
C PRO A 9 13.31 -8.97 4.51
N LYS A 10 12.04 -8.59 4.69
CA LYS A 10 11.36 -7.62 3.81
C LYS A 10 10.73 -6.46 4.60
N ALA A 11 10.51 -5.35 3.91
CA ALA A 11 9.56 -4.31 4.30
C ALA A 11 8.50 -4.16 3.21
N GLU A 12 7.27 -3.87 3.61
CA GLU A 12 6.16 -3.55 2.72
C GLU A 12 5.70 -2.12 3.00
N LEU A 13 5.70 -1.25 1.99
CA LEU A 13 5.42 0.18 2.14
C LEU A 13 4.12 0.62 1.47
N HIS A 14 3.46 -0.30 0.79
CA HIS A 14 2.25 -0.06 0.01
C HIS A 14 1.38 -1.31 0.06
N VAL A 15 0.40 -1.26 0.95
CA VAL A 15 -0.63 -2.29 1.12
C VAL A 15 -1.84 -1.64 1.76
N HIS A 16 -3.02 -1.91 1.23
CA HIS A 16 -4.29 -1.43 1.79
C HIS A 16 -4.86 -2.48 2.71
N VAL A 17 -5.18 -2.14 3.97
CA VAL A 17 -5.70 -3.12 4.95
C VAL A 17 -6.96 -3.80 4.41
N GLU A 18 -7.85 -3.04 3.81
CA GLU A 18 -9.09 -3.49 3.19
C GLU A 18 -8.82 -4.37 1.95
N GLY A 19 -7.69 -4.14 1.27
CA GLY A 19 -7.12 -4.93 0.18
C GLY A 19 -6.66 -6.32 0.57
N THR A 20 -6.57 -6.58 1.87
CA THR A 20 -6.18 -7.89 2.44
C THR A 20 -7.39 -8.74 2.85
N LEU A 21 -8.60 -8.28 2.57
CA LEU A 21 -9.84 -8.93 2.98
C LEU A 21 -10.14 -10.18 2.12
N GLU A 22 -9.54 -11.29 2.52
CA GLU A 22 -9.72 -12.60 1.87
C GLU A 22 -11.19 -13.07 1.89
N PRO A 23 -11.67 -13.75 0.83
CA PRO A 23 -13.02 -14.30 0.75
C PRO A 23 -13.45 -15.12 1.98
N GLU A 24 -12.57 -15.95 2.55
CA GLU A 24 -12.87 -16.71 3.77
C GLU A 24 -13.22 -15.80 4.95
N LEU A 25 -12.49 -14.70 5.12
CA LEU A 25 -12.76 -13.74 6.17
C LEU A 25 -14.06 -13.00 5.88
N LYS A 26 -14.35 -12.62 4.62
CA LYS A 26 -15.64 -12.00 4.25
C LYS A 26 -16.83 -12.84 4.69
N PHE A 27 -16.82 -14.15 4.39
CA PHE A 27 -17.89 -15.07 4.80
C PHE A 27 -18.00 -15.19 6.33
N LYS A 28 -16.87 -15.26 7.03
CA LYS A 28 -16.84 -15.31 8.50
C LYS A 28 -17.46 -14.05 9.11
N LEU A 29 -17.10 -12.88 8.62
CA LEU A 29 -17.59 -11.58 9.09
C LEU A 29 -19.08 -11.39 8.76
N ALA A 30 -19.50 -11.70 7.52
CA ALA A 30 -20.89 -11.65 7.12
C ALA A 30 -21.78 -12.51 8.03
N LYS A 31 -21.35 -13.74 8.33
CA LYS A 31 -22.05 -14.63 9.27
C LYS A 31 -22.15 -14.02 10.67
N ARG A 32 -21.07 -13.44 11.20
CA ARG A 32 -21.08 -12.77 12.52
C ARG A 32 -22.04 -11.59 12.55
N ASN A 33 -22.02 -10.80 11.50
CA ASN A 33 -22.77 -9.55 11.39
C ASN A 33 -24.19 -9.74 10.82
N GLN A 34 -24.61 -10.99 10.60
CA GLN A 34 -25.94 -11.35 10.07
C GLN A 34 -26.24 -10.66 8.72
N LEU A 35 -25.23 -10.63 7.85
CA LEU A 35 -25.32 -10.09 6.50
C LEU A 35 -25.45 -11.23 5.49
N ASP A 36 -26.34 -11.05 4.52
CA ASP A 36 -26.43 -11.92 3.35
C ASP A 36 -25.40 -11.47 2.31
N LEU A 37 -24.54 -12.39 1.87
CA LEU A 37 -23.64 -12.16 0.75
C LEU A 37 -24.31 -12.59 -0.55
N PRO A 38 -24.06 -11.87 -1.67
CA PRO A 38 -24.59 -12.26 -2.98
C PRO A 38 -23.88 -13.50 -3.58
N TYR A 39 -23.05 -14.20 -2.80
CA TYR A 39 -22.24 -15.34 -3.22
C TYR A 39 -22.59 -16.58 -2.38
N LYS A 40 -22.68 -17.74 -3.05
CA LYS A 40 -23.07 -19.00 -2.39
C LYS A 40 -21.90 -19.67 -1.66
N SER A 41 -20.68 -19.36 -2.05
CA SER A 41 -19.46 -19.94 -1.48
C SER A 41 -18.24 -19.03 -1.67
N VAL A 42 -17.17 -19.34 -0.94
CA VAL A 42 -15.85 -18.69 -1.08
C VAL A 42 -15.33 -18.80 -2.53
N ASP A 43 -15.47 -19.97 -3.14
CA ASP A 43 -15.03 -20.20 -4.52
C ASP A 43 -15.87 -19.41 -5.53
N ASP A 44 -17.17 -19.24 -5.29
CA ASP A 44 -18.02 -18.41 -6.15
C ASP A 44 -17.64 -16.92 -6.05
N MET A 45 -17.30 -16.45 -4.85
CA MET A 45 -16.79 -15.08 -4.65
C MET A 45 -15.45 -14.87 -5.37
N ARG A 46 -14.51 -15.81 -5.26
CA ARG A 46 -13.22 -15.75 -5.99
C ARG A 46 -13.41 -15.67 -7.50
N LYS A 47 -14.36 -16.44 -8.05
CA LYS A 47 -14.68 -16.38 -9.50
C LYS A 47 -15.34 -15.07 -9.91
N ALA A 48 -15.98 -14.37 -8.97
CA ALA A 48 -16.62 -13.09 -9.22
C ALA A 48 -15.66 -11.90 -9.13
N TYR A 49 -14.40 -12.10 -8.70
CA TYR A 49 -13.34 -11.10 -8.79
C TYR A 49 -12.84 -11.02 -10.24
N ASP A 50 -13.71 -10.51 -11.11
CA ASP A 50 -13.48 -10.32 -12.54
C ASP A 50 -13.47 -8.83 -12.83
N PHE A 51 -12.26 -8.27 -12.93
CA PHE A 51 -11.98 -6.85 -13.19
C PHE A 51 -10.72 -6.75 -14.06
N ASP A 52 -10.66 -5.72 -14.90
CA ASP A 52 -9.58 -5.50 -15.89
C ASP A 52 -9.07 -4.05 -15.94
N ASP A 53 -9.59 -3.19 -15.05
CA ASP A 53 -9.15 -1.81 -14.85
C ASP A 53 -9.34 -1.36 -13.39
N LEU A 54 -8.82 -0.17 -13.06
CA LEU A 54 -8.91 0.39 -11.71
C LEU A 54 -10.37 0.62 -11.25
N PRO A 55 -11.27 1.24 -12.06
CA PRO A 55 -12.66 1.44 -11.65
C PRO A 55 -13.45 0.15 -11.37
N SER A 56 -13.29 -0.89 -12.21
CA SER A 56 -13.98 -2.17 -12.01
C SER A 56 -13.48 -2.92 -10.78
N PHE A 57 -12.18 -2.85 -10.48
CA PHE A 57 -11.60 -3.33 -9.23
C PHE A 57 -12.18 -2.59 -8.01
N LEU A 58 -12.16 -1.26 -8.00
CA LEU A 58 -12.62 -0.43 -6.88
C LEU A 58 -14.09 -0.70 -6.50
N LYS A 59 -14.93 -1.02 -7.49
CA LYS A 59 -16.32 -1.42 -7.24
C LYS A 59 -16.42 -2.67 -6.34
N ILE A 60 -15.65 -3.71 -6.65
CA ILE A 60 -15.64 -4.98 -5.89
C ILE A 60 -14.94 -4.79 -4.54
N TYR A 61 -13.90 -3.96 -4.51
CA TYR A 61 -13.17 -3.57 -3.32
C TYR A 61 -14.09 -2.90 -2.28
N TYR A 62 -14.82 -1.84 -2.66
CA TYR A 62 -15.75 -1.14 -1.77
C TYR A 62 -16.97 -1.98 -1.37
N GLU A 63 -17.51 -2.81 -2.28
CA GLU A 63 -18.55 -3.80 -1.92
C GLU A 63 -18.03 -4.76 -0.84
N GLY A 64 -16.78 -5.23 -1.00
CA GLY A 64 -16.12 -6.12 -0.06
C GLY A 64 -16.07 -5.58 1.36
N MET A 65 -15.95 -4.27 1.53
CA MET A 65 -15.91 -3.63 2.85
C MET A 65 -17.26 -3.70 3.59
N SER A 66 -18.36 -4.03 2.92
CA SER A 66 -19.72 -4.12 3.51
C SER A 66 -19.79 -4.96 4.78
N VAL A 67 -18.92 -5.96 4.92
CA VAL A 67 -18.87 -6.86 6.08
C VAL A 67 -18.12 -6.29 7.29
N LEU A 68 -17.40 -5.17 7.14
CA LEU A 68 -16.63 -4.51 8.19
C LEU A 68 -17.50 -3.46 8.91
N LEU A 69 -18.00 -3.81 10.09
CA LEU A 69 -18.94 -3.01 10.89
C LEU A 69 -18.45 -2.70 12.32
N THR A 70 -17.70 -3.61 12.94
CA THR A 70 -17.30 -3.52 14.35
C THR A 70 -15.78 -3.44 14.51
N GLU A 71 -15.29 -2.94 15.65
CA GLU A 71 -13.84 -2.94 15.96
C GLU A 71 -13.21 -4.32 15.80
N GLN A 72 -13.96 -5.38 16.13
CA GLN A 72 -13.49 -6.76 16.03
C GLN A 72 -13.32 -7.21 14.58
N ASP A 73 -14.07 -6.64 13.63
CA ASP A 73 -13.93 -6.91 12.20
C ASP A 73 -12.60 -6.35 11.68
N PHE A 74 -12.31 -5.08 12.00
CA PHE A 74 -11.05 -4.42 11.64
C PHE A 74 -9.83 -5.05 12.33
N PHE A 75 -9.99 -5.51 13.59
CA PHE A 75 -8.96 -6.28 14.28
C PHE A 75 -8.62 -7.57 13.53
N GLU A 76 -9.63 -8.37 13.17
CA GLU A 76 -9.40 -9.66 12.51
C GLU A 76 -8.84 -9.50 11.10
N LEU A 77 -9.30 -8.49 10.35
CA LEU A 77 -8.76 -8.12 9.05
C LEU A 77 -7.27 -7.79 9.15
N THR A 78 -6.92 -6.83 9.99
CA THR A 78 -5.54 -6.37 10.14
C THR A 78 -4.63 -7.48 10.68
N TYR A 79 -5.08 -8.24 11.68
CA TYR A 79 -4.27 -9.30 12.27
C TYR A 79 -4.03 -10.45 11.29
N ALA A 80 -5.03 -10.82 10.46
CA ALA A 80 -4.87 -11.83 9.42
C ALA A 80 -3.80 -11.43 8.38
N TYR A 81 -3.81 -10.17 7.93
CA TYR A 81 -2.74 -9.64 7.08
C TYR A 81 -1.38 -9.74 7.76
N LEU A 82 -1.26 -9.29 9.01
CA LEU A 82 0.03 -9.27 9.70
C LEU A 82 0.58 -10.68 9.96
N GLU A 83 -0.27 -11.68 10.22
CA GLU A 83 0.13 -13.09 10.27
C GLU A 83 0.67 -13.57 8.91
N LYS A 84 -0.01 -13.22 7.82
CA LYS A 84 0.41 -13.57 6.46
C LYS A 84 1.73 -12.88 6.08
N ALA A 85 1.86 -11.58 6.34
CA ALA A 85 3.07 -10.81 6.09
C ALA A 85 4.27 -11.36 6.90
N HIS A 86 4.06 -11.64 8.19
CA HIS A 86 5.06 -12.29 9.04
C HIS A 86 5.50 -13.66 8.49
N SER A 87 4.55 -14.47 8.02
CA SER A 87 4.86 -15.78 7.40
C SER A 87 5.75 -15.67 6.16
N GLN A 88 5.78 -14.50 5.52
CA GLN A 88 6.63 -14.17 4.37
C GLN A 88 7.88 -13.37 4.75
N ASN A 89 8.27 -13.37 6.03
CA ASN A 89 9.43 -12.66 6.56
C ASN A 89 9.40 -11.14 6.33
N VAL A 90 8.19 -10.55 6.29
CA VAL A 90 8.01 -9.10 6.37
C VAL A 90 8.25 -8.69 7.83
N LEU A 91 9.30 -7.89 8.05
CA LEU A 91 9.68 -7.41 9.38
C LEU A 91 9.00 -6.08 9.72
N TYR A 92 8.58 -5.35 8.70
CA TYR A 92 7.99 -4.03 8.81
C TYR A 92 6.95 -3.79 7.72
N ALA A 93 5.79 -3.25 8.10
CA ALA A 93 4.73 -2.88 7.16
C ALA A 93 4.20 -1.47 7.43
N GLU A 94 4.05 -0.66 6.38
CA GLU A 94 3.27 0.58 6.39
C GLU A 94 1.98 0.34 5.65
N MET A 95 0.87 0.34 6.39
CA MET A 95 -0.43 -0.04 5.86
C MET A 95 -1.28 1.19 5.62
N PHE A 96 -1.93 1.25 4.47
CA PHE A 96 -2.99 2.20 4.15
C PHE A 96 -4.32 1.75 4.74
N PHE A 97 -5.18 2.71 5.08
CA PHE A 97 -6.58 2.46 5.41
C PHE A 97 -7.42 3.67 5.00
N ASP A 98 -8.69 3.41 4.70
CA ASP A 98 -9.62 4.35 4.06
C ASP A 98 -10.80 4.69 4.99
N PRO A 99 -10.64 5.59 5.98
CA PRO A 99 -11.73 5.93 6.88
C PRO A 99 -12.99 6.37 6.14
N GLN A 100 -12.84 7.13 5.04
CA GLN A 100 -13.96 7.62 4.24
C GLN A 100 -14.82 6.48 3.68
N ALA A 101 -14.23 5.34 3.31
CA ALA A 101 -14.98 4.18 2.80
C ALA A 101 -15.86 3.53 3.89
N HIS A 102 -15.64 3.86 5.16
CA HIS A 102 -16.38 3.33 6.31
C HIS A 102 -17.30 4.36 6.95
N THR A 103 -16.87 5.61 7.08
CA THR A 103 -17.68 6.68 7.69
C THR A 103 -18.93 6.99 6.88
N VAL A 104 -18.87 6.91 5.55
CA VAL A 104 -20.07 7.05 4.69
C VAL A 104 -21.10 5.94 4.90
N ARG A 105 -20.70 4.82 5.51
CA ARG A 105 -21.56 3.67 5.85
C ARG A 105 -22.03 3.71 7.32
N GLY A 106 -21.76 4.80 8.04
CA GLY A 106 -22.16 4.98 9.44
C GLY A 106 -21.21 4.34 10.46
N ILE A 107 -20.04 3.85 10.03
CA ILE A 107 -19.01 3.29 10.93
C ILE A 107 -18.09 4.42 11.38
N SER A 108 -17.95 4.66 12.68
CA SER A 108 -17.14 5.76 13.19
C SER A 108 -15.65 5.55 12.90
N PHE A 109 -14.90 6.63 12.69
CA PHE A 109 -13.44 6.61 12.58
C PHE A 109 -12.79 5.86 13.76
N GLU A 110 -13.30 6.10 14.97
CA GLU A 110 -12.89 5.43 16.20
C GLU A 110 -13.00 3.90 16.09
N THR A 111 -14.11 3.39 15.56
CA THR A 111 -14.34 1.94 15.40
C THR A 111 -13.29 1.32 14.48
N VAL A 112 -12.98 1.99 13.37
CA VAL A 112 -11.98 1.52 12.40
C VAL A 112 -10.60 1.50 13.06
N ILE A 113 -10.17 2.64 13.59
CA ILE A 113 -8.79 2.81 14.05
C ILE A 113 -8.49 2.01 15.32
N ASN A 114 -9.44 1.86 16.24
CA ASN A 114 -9.26 1.05 17.44
C ASN A 114 -9.05 -0.43 17.08
N GLY A 115 -9.81 -0.95 16.10
CA GLY A 115 -9.66 -2.32 15.63
C GLY A 115 -8.27 -2.57 15.01
N ILE A 116 -7.85 -1.69 14.10
CA ILE A 116 -6.52 -1.74 13.47
C ILE A 116 -5.42 -1.64 14.53
N ARG A 117 -5.52 -0.65 15.43
CA ARG A 117 -4.50 -0.42 16.45
C ARG A 117 -4.34 -1.61 17.40
N ARG A 118 -5.44 -2.21 17.83
CA ARG A 118 -5.41 -3.43 18.66
C ARG A 118 -4.69 -4.57 17.95
N ALA A 119 -4.89 -4.74 16.64
CA ALA A 119 -4.22 -5.76 15.85
C ALA A 119 -2.72 -5.48 15.71
N GLN A 120 -2.32 -4.23 15.46
CA GLN A 120 -0.90 -3.83 15.41
C GLN A 120 -0.18 -4.15 16.72
N VAL A 121 -0.78 -3.84 17.87
CA VAL A 121 -0.21 -4.15 19.20
C VAL A 121 -0.07 -5.66 19.38
N ALA A 122 -1.15 -6.42 19.14
CA ALA A 122 -1.13 -7.87 19.30
C ALA A 122 -0.12 -8.56 18.37
N ALA A 123 0.00 -8.11 17.12
CA ALA A 123 0.95 -8.65 16.15
C ALA A 123 2.40 -8.28 16.53
N SER A 124 2.65 -7.06 17.01
CA SER A 124 3.97 -6.68 17.51
C SER A 124 4.40 -7.55 18.69
N GLU A 125 3.50 -7.85 19.62
CA GLU A 125 3.79 -8.68 20.80
C GLU A 125 4.00 -10.16 20.43
N LYS A 126 3.15 -10.71 19.55
CA LYS A 126 3.14 -12.15 19.25
C LYS A 126 4.07 -12.56 18.11
N LEU A 127 4.22 -11.70 17.11
CA LEU A 127 4.94 -12.00 15.86
C LEU A 127 6.24 -11.20 15.73
N GLY A 128 6.40 -10.11 16.50
CA GLY A 128 7.56 -9.23 16.42
C GLY A 128 7.62 -8.36 15.15
N ILE A 129 6.56 -8.35 14.33
CA ILE A 129 6.43 -7.48 13.17
C ILE A 129 6.19 -6.03 13.63
N LYS A 130 6.94 -5.09 13.06
CA LYS A 130 6.74 -3.66 13.29
C LYS A 130 5.77 -3.09 12.27
N THR A 131 4.94 -2.13 12.66
CA THR A 131 3.95 -1.56 11.75
C THR A 131 3.82 -0.05 11.93
N GLN A 132 3.41 0.62 10.86
CA GLN A 132 2.88 1.98 10.87
C GLN A 132 1.56 2.02 10.09
N LEU A 133 0.77 3.06 10.34
CA LEU A 133 -0.52 3.27 9.69
C LEU A 133 -0.55 4.60 8.93
N ILE A 134 -1.07 4.57 7.72
CA ILE A 134 -1.17 5.73 6.83
C ILE A 134 -2.64 5.90 6.46
N MET A 135 -3.19 7.07 6.78
CA MET A 135 -4.59 7.36 6.51
C MET A 135 -4.74 7.93 5.11
N CYS A 136 -5.49 7.25 4.24
CA CYS A 136 -5.72 7.73 2.90
C CYS A 136 -6.99 8.58 2.77
N PHE A 137 -6.94 9.51 1.83
CA PHE A 137 -8.11 10.24 1.36
C PHE A 137 -8.57 9.66 0.03
N LEU A 138 -9.88 9.45 -0.11
CA LEU A 138 -10.46 8.95 -1.35
C LEU A 138 -10.58 10.08 -2.37
N ARG A 139 -9.82 9.99 -3.47
CA ARG A 139 -9.66 11.11 -4.41
C ARG A 139 -10.89 11.38 -5.28
N ASP A 140 -11.75 10.39 -5.45
CA ASP A 140 -13.05 10.47 -6.12
C ASP A 140 -14.13 11.16 -5.27
N MET A 141 -13.87 11.37 -3.98
CA MET A 141 -14.68 12.20 -3.09
C MET A 141 -14.23 13.68 -3.12
N THR A 142 -14.86 14.53 -2.30
CA THR A 142 -14.54 15.96 -2.24
C THR A 142 -13.29 16.22 -1.41
N ALA A 143 -12.54 17.29 -1.73
CA ALA A 143 -11.45 17.74 -0.85
C ALA A 143 -11.96 18.18 0.54
N ALA A 144 -13.21 18.66 0.65
CA ALA A 144 -13.83 19.01 1.92
C ALA A 144 -14.00 17.78 2.83
N SER A 145 -14.48 16.65 2.31
CA SER A 145 -14.58 15.41 3.08
C SER A 145 -13.22 14.87 3.52
N ALA A 146 -12.16 15.08 2.73
CA ALA A 146 -10.80 14.77 3.15
C ALA A 146 -10.35 15.64 4.36
N VAL A 147 -10.73 16.93 4.39
CA VAL A 147 -10.45 17.81 5.54
C VAL A 147 -11.20 17.33 6.80
N GLU A 148 -12.45 16.90 6.67
CA GLU A 148 -13.24 16.36 7.78
C GLU A 148 -12.59 15.10 8.36
N VAL A 149 -12.09 14.20 7.51
CA VAL A 149 -11.40 12.98 7.95
C VAL A 149 -10.03 13.29 8.56
N LEU A 150 -9.29 14.26 8.04
CA LEU A 150 -8.08 14.76 8.68
C LEU A 150 -8.35 15.25 10.10
N GLU A 151 -9.45 15.98 10.34
CA GLU A 151 -9.82 16.45 11.67
C GLU A 151 -10.17 15.30 12.63
N GLN A 152 -10.88 14.27 12.14
CA GLN A 152 -11.18 13.06 12.91
C GLN A 152 -9.93 12.27 13.31
N SER A 153 -8.85 12.38 12.54
CA SER A 153 -7.58 11.69 12.83
C SER A 153 -6.75 12.31 13.95
N LEU A 154 -6.97 13.60 14.28
CA LEU A 154 -6.10 14.34 15.19
C LEU A 154 -6.01 13.75 16.62
N PRO A 155 -7.09 13.24 17.24
CA PRO A 155 -7.02 12.55 18.53
C PRO A 155 -6.12 11.30 18.49
N TYR A 156 -5.94 10.70 17.31
CA TYR A 156 -5.19 9.47 17.09
C TYR A 156 -3.88 9.69 16.35
N LYS A 157 -3.41 10.95 16.24
CA LYS A 157 -2.21 11.32 15.47
C LYS A 157 -0.97 10.49 15.83
N ASN A 158 -0.83 10.05 17.08
CA ASN A 158 0.32 9.23 17.49
C ASN A 158 0.27 7.78 16.98
N TRP A 159 -0.83 7.35 16.36
CA TRP A 159 -1.00 6.03 15.76
C TRP A 159 -0.89 6.06 14.23
N ILE A 160 -0.92 7.26 13.62
CA ILE A 160 -0.91 7.48 12.18
C ILE A 160 0.37 8.25 11.83
N VAL A 161 1.24 7.65 11.02
CA VAL A 161 2.53 8.25 10.66
C VAL A 161 2.41 9.28 9.53
N GLY A 162 1.40 9.14 8.68
CA GLY A 162 1.22 10.00 7.51
C GLY A 162 -0.14 9.88 6.87
N VAL A 163 -0.32 10.62 5.77
CA VAL A 163 -1.52 10.58 4.94
C VAL A 163 -1.19 10.20 3.50
N GLY A 164 -2.13 9.49 2.87
CA GLY A 164 -2.11 9.05 1.48
C GLY A 164 -3.25 9.66 0.65
N LEU A 165 -3.18 9.48 -0.67
CA LEU A 165 -4.27 9.76 -1.61
C LEU A 165 -4.36 8.57 -2.55
N ASP A 166 -5.53 7.97 -2.67
CA ASP A 166 -5.83 6.79 -3.50
C ASP A 166 -7.25 6.86 -4.06
N SER A 167 -7.81 5.73 -4.49
CA SER A 167 -9.05 5.62 -5.26
C SER A 167 -8.92 6.13 -6.70
N ASP A 168 -10.04 6.32 -7.40
CA ASP A 168 -10.07 6.56 -8.84
C ASP A 168 -9.36 7.86 -9.25
N GLU A 169 -8.18 7.72 -9.86
CA GLU A 169 -7.38 8.84 -10.38
C GLU A 169 -8.06 9.57 -11.54
N ALA A 170 -8.93 8.91 -12.30
CA ALA A 170 -9.52 9.48 -13.51
C ALA A 170 -10.35 10.72 -13.18
N GLY A 171 -9.84 11.90 -13.58
CA GLY A 171 -10.50 13.18 -13.33
C GLY A 171 -10.33 13.73 -11.90
N ASN A 172 -9.51 13.10 -11.06
CA ASN A 172 -9.26 13.49 -9.68
C ASN A 172 -7.77 13.79 -9.43
N PRO A 173 -7.18 14.82 -10.04
CA PRO A 173 -5.74 15.07 -9.99
C PRO A 173 -5.24 15.42 -8.57
N PRO A 174 -3.95 15.21 -8.26
CA PRO A 174 -3.36 15.52 -6.95
C PRO A 174 -3.63 16.95 -6.46
N ILE A 175 -3.59 17.94 -7.37
CA ILE A 175 -3.79 19.36 -7.05
C ILE A 175 -5.13 19.64 -6.36
N LYS A 176 -6.16 18.82 -6.59
CA LYS A 176 -7.48 18.91 -5.93
C LYS A 176 -7.35 18.83 -4.40
N PHE A 177 -6.34 18.14 -3.89
CA PHE A 177 -6.13 17.88 -2.47
C PHE A 177 -4.97 18.67 -1.85
N LYS A 178 -4.40 19.65 -2.57
CA LYS A 178 -3.26 20.46 -2.10
C LYS A 178 -3.44 21.03 -0.69
N GLU A 179 -4.58 21.64 -0.43
CA GLU A 179 -4.85 22.31 0.85
C GLU A 179 -4.93 21.33 2.03
N VAL A 180 -5.57 20.18 1.85
CA VAL A 180 -5.66 19.18 2.93
C VAL A 180 -4.30 18.54 3.23
N PHE A 181 -3.47 18.31 2.20
CA PHE A 181 -2.10 17.82 2.39
C PHE A 181 -1.19 18.86 3.05
N ALA A 182 -1.33 20.15 2.69
CA ALA A 182 -0.65 21.23 3.37
C ALA A 182 -1.04 21.28 4.87
N LYS A 183 -2.34 21.17 5.19
CA LYS A 183 -2.83 21.08 6.58
C LYS A 183 -2.28 19.85 7.29
N ALA A 184 -2.29 18.68 6.67
CA ALA A 184 -1.73 17.44 7.24
C ALA A 184 -0.24 17.61 7.60
N ARG A 185 0.54 18.27 6.74
CA ARG A 185 1.94 18.59 7.03
C ARG A 185 2.12 19.49 8.24
N THR A 186 1.25 20.48 8.45
CA THR A 186 1.31 21.34 9.66
C THR A 186 1.04 20.54 10.94
N HIS A 187 0.29 19.45 10.83
CA HIS A 187 0.11 18.48 11.89
C HIS A 187 1.22 17.44 11.96
N GLY A 188 2.30 17.53 11.16
CA GLY A 188 3.46 16.64 11.24
C GLY A 188 3.27 15.27 10.61
N TYR A 189 2.20 15.07 9.83
CA TYR A 189 2.03 13.85 9.03
C TYR A 189 3.04 13.81 7.89
N ARG A 190 3.52 12.60 7.57
CA ARG A 190 4.26 12.31 6.34
C ARG A 190 3.34 12.23 5.11
N LEU A 191 3.91 12.63 3.99
CA LEU A 191 3.37 12.81 2.64
C LEU A 191 3.44 11.60 1.70
N THR A 192 2.36 10.92 1.31
CA THR A 192 2.40 10.03 0.13
C THR A 192 1.14 10.16 -0.73
N MET A 193 1.22 9.75 -2.00
CA MET A 193 0.11 9.81 -2.96
C MET A 193 0.29 8.77 -4.06
N HIS A 194 -0.82 8.15 -4.47
CA HIS A 194 -0.90 7.35 -5.69
C HIS A 194 -0.69 8.22 -6.93
N CYS A 195 0.14 7.72 -7.82
CA CYS A 195 0.27 8.14 -9.21
C CYS A 195 0.12 6.88 -10.05
N ASP A 196 -1.13 6.50 -10.25
CA ASP A 196 -1.56 5.22 -10.79
C ASP A 196 -1.09 5.04 -12.22
N VAL A 197 -0.87 3.78 -12.57
CA VAL A 197 -0.18 3.39 -13.78
C VAL A 197 -1.03 3.67 -15.01
N ASP A 198 -0.40 4.27 -16.02
CA ASP A 198 -0.97 4.55 -17.35
C ASP A 198 -2.26 5.40 -17.34
N GLN A 199 -2.49 6.13 -16.24
CA GLN A 199 -3.59 7.09 -16.15
C GLN A 199 -3.39 8.28 -17.09
N LYS A 200 -4.51 8.92 -17.46
CA LYS A 200 -4.47 10.17 -18.22
C LYS A 200 -3.70 11.23 -17.44
N ASP A 201 -2.71 11.85 -18.08
CA ASP A 201 -1.83 12.87 -17.50
C ASP A 201 -0.97 12.36 -16.32
N SER A 202 -0.62 11.07 -16.31
CA SER A 202 0.19 10.44 -15.26
C SER A 202 1.49 11.20 -14.95
N VAL A 203 2.26 11.60 -15.98
CA VAL A 203 3.48 12.41 -15.81
C VAL A 203 3.19 13.77 -15.17
N GLY A 204 2.12 14.44 -15.59
CA GLY A 204 1.68 15.73 -15.02
C GLY A 204 1.26 15.59 -13.55
N ASN A 205 0.55 14.52 -13.22
CA ASN A 205 0.14 14.22 -11.84
C ASN A 205 1.37 13.95 -10.95
N ILE A 206 2.37 13.20 -11.42
CA ILE A 206 3.62 13.01 -10.68
C ILE A 206 4.34 14.36 -10.46
N TRP A 207 4.38 15.24 -11.46
CA TRP A 207 4.93 16.58 -11.26
C TRP A 207 4.17 17.40 -10.19
N GLN A 208 2.85 17.27 -10.11
CA GLN A 208 2.06 17.92 -9.05
C GLN A 208 2.40 17.36 -7.66
N THR A 209 2.59 16.03 -7.52
CA THR A 209 2.97 15.45 -6.22
C THR A 209 4.33 15.99 -5.74
N LEU A 210 5.27 16.24 -6.67
CA LEU A 210 6.56 16.86 -6.37
C LEU A 210 6.45 18.36 -6.08
N ASN A 211 5.79 19.14 -6.92
CA ASN A 211 5.91 20.61 -6.91
C ASN A 211 4.81 21.30 -6.11
N ASP A 212 3.60 20.75 -6.11
CA ASP A 212 2.44 21.37 -5.45
C ASP A 212 2.19 20.78 -4.07
N ILE A 213 2.39 19.48 -3.92
CA ILE A 213 2.13 18.74 -2.68
C ILE A 213 3.41 18.56 -1.86
N ASN A 214 4.54 18.34 -2.55
CA ASN A 214 5.85 18.03 -1.99
C ASN A 214 5.85 16.74 -1.16
N THR A 215 5.33 15.63 -1.72
CA THR A 215 5.24 14.34 -1.00
C THR A 215 6.62 13.83 -0.55
N ASP A 216 6.64 13.03 0.52
CA ASP A 216 7.84 12.37 1.04
C ASP A 216 8.19 11.10 0.24
N ARG A 217 7.21 10.48 -0.43
CA ARG A 217 7.37 9.40 -1.42
C ARG A 217 6.22 9.41 -2.44
N ILE A 218 6.29 8.53 -3.43
CA ILE A 218 5.28 8.38 -4.48
C ILE A 218 4.83 6.92 -4.52
N ASP A 219 3.53 6.70 -4.61
CA ASP A 219 2.95 5.37 -4.75
C ASP A 219 2.73 5.04 -6.23
N HIS A 220 3.12 3.82 -6.65
CA HIS A 220 3.37 3.45 -8.05
C HIS A 220 4.42 4.34 -8.76
N GLY A 221 3.99 5.31 -9.57
CA GLY A 221 4.87 6.28 -10.24
C GLY A 221 5.72 5.75 -11.39
N VAL A 222 5.41 4.56 -11.95
CA VAL A 222 6.19 3.95 -13.04
C VAL A 222 6.27 4.81 -14.30
N ASN A 223 5.21 5.59 -14.59
CA ASN A 223 5.16 6.52 -15.72
C ASN A 223 6.15 7.69 -15.59
N SER A 224 6.82 7.86 -14.45
CA SER A 224 7.93 8.83 -14.32
C SER A 224 9.05 8.58 -15.33
N LEU A 225 9.22 7.34 -15.81
CA LEU A 225 10.20 6.99 -16.84
C LEU A 225 9.91 7.60 -18.23
N GLU A 226 8.72 8.14 -18.45
CA GLU A 226 8.34 8.79 -19.70
C GLU A 226 8.93 10.20 -19.84
N ASP A 227 9.46 10.77 -18.75
CA ASP A 227 10.09 12.09 -18.70
C ASP A 227 11.44 12.04 -17.98
N ASP A 228 12.53 12.20 -18.73
CA ASP A 228 13.89 12.18 -18.18
C ASP A 228 14.15 13.31 -17.16
N MET A 229 13.45 14.46 -17.27
CA MET A 229 13.55 15.53 -16.27
C MET A 229 12.91 15.11 -14.96
N LEU A 230 11.78 14.43 -15.02
CA LEU A 230 11.08 13.91 -13.86
C LEU A 230 11.92 12.83 -13.16
N VAL A 231 12.53 11.92 -13.91
CA VAL A 231 13.49 10.94 -13.37
C VAL A 231 14.64 11.63 -12.64
N ALA A 232 15.26 12.63 -13.27
CA ALA A 232 16.38 13.36 -12.66
C ALA A 232 15.97 14.06 -11.36
N GLU A 233 14.79 14.68 -11.32
CA GLU A 233 14.30 15.37 -10.12
C GLU A 233 13.94 14.38 -9.00
N ILE A 234 13.33 13.23 -9.32
CA ILE A 234 13.06 12.15 -8.36
C ILE A 234 14.36 11.64 -7.72
N ILE A 235 15.40 11.39 -8.53
CA ILE A 235 16.71 10.94 -8.04
C ILE A 235 17.35 12.01 -7.15
N LYS A 236 17.32 13.27 -7.59
CA LYS A 236 17.88 14.41 -6.85
C LYS A 236 17.20 14.60 -5.49
N ARG A 237 15.88 14.42 -5.42
CA ARG A 237 15.11 14.47 -4.17
C ARG A 237 15.18 13.18 -3.37
N ASN A 238 15.77 12.12 -3.95
CA ASN A 238 15.91 10.81 -3.34
C ASN A 238 14.55 10.23 -2.90
N LEU A 239 13.52 10.41 -3.73
CA LEU A 239 12.17 9.92 -3.47
C LEU A 239 12.07 8.41 -3.72
N THR A 240 11.33 7.73 -2.84
CA THR A 240 10.97 6.32 -2.98
C THR A 240 9.73 6.17 -3.88
N LEU A 241 9.71 5.13 -4.72
CA LEU A 241 8.56 4.74 -5.54
C LEU A 241 8.07 3.35 -5.15
N THR A 242 6.84 3.24 -4.64
CA THR A 242 6.27 1.98 -4.13
C THR A 242 5.50 1.25 -5.22
N VAL A 243 6.18 0.45 -6.05
CA VAL A 243 5.58 -0.19 -7.23
C VAL A 243 4.95 -1.54 -6.88
N CYS A 244 3.80 -1.85 -7.51
CA CYS A 244 2.99 -3.03 -7.23
C CYS A 244 2.80 -3.89 -8.50
N PRO A 245 3.75 -4.79 -8.84
CA PRO A 245 3.82 -5.42 -10.16
C PRO A 245 2.64 -6.36 -10.46
N ILE A 246 2.13 -7.11 -9.48
CA ILE A 246 0.94 -7.95 -9.69
C ILE A 246 -0.28 -7.06 -9.91
N SER A 247 -0.51 -6.06 -9.03
CA SER A 247 -1.58 -5.05 -9.19
C SER A 247 -1.57 -4.40 -10.57
N ASN A 248 -0.42 -3.88 -11.01
CA ASN A 248 -0.25 -3.27 -12.33
C ASN A 248 -0.72 -4.17 -13.49
N GLY A 249 -0.50 -5.49 -13.39
CA GLY A 249 -0.92 -6.44 -14.41
C GLY A 249 -2.41 -6.79 -14.41
N TYR A 250 -3.16 -6.39 -13.38
CA TYR A 250 -4.61 -6.48 -13.33
C TYR A 250 -5.28 -5.21 -13.84
N VAL A 251 -4.70 -4.04 -13.59
CA VAL A 251 -5.28 -2.74 -13.96
C VAL A 251 -4.72 -2.17 -15.26
N THR A 252 -3.64 -2.75 -15.79
CA THR A 252 -3.04 -2.39 -17.09
C THR A 252 -2.61 -3.63 -17.87
N PRO A 253 -2.29 -3.53 -19.18
CA PRO A 253 -1.87 -4.67 -19.99
C PRO A 253 -0.53 -5.33 -19.59
N SER A 254 0.23 -4.75 -18.65
CA SER A 254 1.52 -5.31 -18.22
C SER A 254 1.79 -5.10 -16.74
N ARG A 255 2.65 -5.96 -16.18
CA ARG A 255 3.08 -5.85 -14.77
C ARG A 255 4.11 -4.75 -14.52
N LYS A 256 4.57 -4.06 -15.57
CA LYS A 256 5.60 -3.01 -15.52
C LYS A 256 6.94 -3.46 -14.92
N THR A 257 7.29 -4.74 -15.04
CA THR A 257 8.52 -5.29 -14.45
C THR A 257 9.78 -4.83 -15.18
N ALA A 258 9.70 -4.57 -16.48
CA ALA A 258 10.79 -3.97 -17.27
C ALA A 258 11.09 -2.54 -16.81
N GLU A 259 10.06 -1.78 -16.45
CA GLU A 259 10.14 -0.43 -15.90
C GLU A 259 10.79 -0.44 -14.51
N ILE A 260 10.43 -1.38 -13.63
CA ILE A 260 11.12 -1.58 -12.34
C ILE A 260 12.62 -1.80 -12.55
N LYS A 261 13.02 -2.64 -13.51
CA LYS A 261 14.43 -2.86 -13.86
C LYS A 261 15.10 -1.58 -14.40
N ALA A 262 14.39 -0.82 -15.23
CA ALA A 262 14.91 0.44 -15.76
C ALA A 262 15.12 1.48 -14.64
N MET A 263 14.20 1.58 -13.69
CA MET A 263 14.32 2.44 -12.50
C MET A 263 15.55 2.09 -11.68
N LEU A 264 15.75 0.80 -11.36
CA LEU A 264 16.97 0.33 -10.67
C LEU A 264 18.24 0.73 -11.42
N LYS A 265 18.28 0.50 -12.73
CA LYS A 265 19.45 0.84 -13.57
C LYS A 265 19.73 2.35 -13.59
N LYS A 266 18.71 3.19 -13.52
CA LYS A 266 18.83 4.65 -13.43
C LYS A 266 19.18 5.14 -12.01
N GLY A 267 19.25 4.25 -11.02
CA GLY A 267 19.54 4.61 -9.63
C GLY A 267 18.33 5.20 -8.88
N MET A 268 17.12 5.00 -9.39
CA MET A 268 15.89 5.38 -8.70
C MET A 268 15.62 4.42 -7.54
N ARG A 269 15.04 4.93 -6.45
CA ARG A 269 14.70 4.15 -5.26
C ARG A 269 13.32 3.48 -5.42
N VAL A 270 13.24 2.55 -6.36
CA VAL A 270 12.03 1.74 -6.57
C VAL A 270 11.96 0.58 -5.58
N THR A 271 10.77 0.26 -5.09
CA THR A 271 10.46 -0.90 -4.24
C THR A 271 9.37 -1.77 -4.89
N VAL A 272 9.16 -2.96 -4.35
CA VAL A 272 8.11 -3.90 -4.78
C VAL A 272 7.18 -4.19 -3.61
N ASN A 273 5.87 -4.06 -3.81
CA ASN A 273 4.84 -4.21 -2.77
C ASN A 273 3.62 -4.98 -3.31
N SER A 274 2.68 -5.35 -2.43
CA SER A 274 1.53 -6.18 -2.83
C SER A 274 0.22 -5.44 -3.10
N ASP A 275 0.06 -4.21 -2.62
CA ASP A 275 -1.15 -3.39 -2.86
C ASP A 275 -2.40 -4.01 -2.20
N ASP A 276 -3.23 -4.70 -2.96
CA ASP A 276 -4.44 -5.39 -2.50
C ASP A 276 -4.33 -6.92 -2.67
N PRO A 277 -3.51 -7.62 -1.86
CA PRO A 277 -3.10 -9.00 -2.12
C PRO A 277 -4.23 -10.04 -2.10
N ALA A 278 -5.39 -9.73 -1.52
CA ALA A 278 -6.57 -10.61 -1.55
C ALA A 278 -7.37 -10.48 -2.86
N TYR A 279 -7.17 -9.39 -3.60
CA TYR A 279 -7.81 -9.13 -4.90
C TYR A 279 -6.84 -9.37 -6.05
N PHE A 280 -5.57 -8.98 -5.90
CA PHE A 280 -4.47 -9.29 -6.80
C PHE A 280 -3.67 -10.48 -6.22
N PRO A 281 -3.89 -11.73 -6.68
CA PRO A 281 -3.42 -12.91 -5.97
C PRO A 281 -1.89 -12.98 -5.84
N GLY A 282 -1.37 -12.51 -4.71
CA GLY A 282 0.06 -12.52 -4.41
C GLY A 282 0.44 -11.48 -3.36
N TYR A 283 1.12 -11.93 -2.30
CA TYR A 283 1.67 -11.06 -1.26
C TYR A 283 3.11 -10.67 -1.64
N MET A 284 3.89 -10.17 -0.69
CA MET A 284 5.26 -9.68 -0.89
C MET A 284 6.19 -10.67 -1.60
N THR A 285 6.14 -11.95 -1.22
CA THR A 285 7.04 -12.96 -1.81
C THR A 285 6.69 -13.23 -3.26
N GLU A 286 5.41 -13.32 -3.59
CA GLU A 286 4.93 -13.54 -4.96
C GLU A 286 5.27 -12.33 -5.86
N ASN A 287 5.07 -11.10 -5.38
CA ASN A 287 5.41 -9.89 -6.12
C ASN A 287 6.92 -9.80 -6.45
N LEU A 288 7.80 -10.13 -5.49
CA LEU A 288 9.24 -10.18 -5.72
C LEU A 288 9.65 -11.29 -6.69
N ILE A 289 9.04 -12.48 -6.59
CA ILE A 289 9.31 -13.60 -7.52
C ILE A 289 8.91 -13.22 -8.94
N VAL A 290 7.69 -12.71 -9.14
CA VAL A 290 7.19 -12.31 -10.45
C VAL A 290 8.07 -11.22 -11.06
N THR A 291 8.45 -10.22 -10.27
CA THR A 291 9.37 -9.17 -10.74
C THR A 291 10.72 -9.74 -11.16
N GLN A 292 11.27 -10.64 -10.35
CA GLN A 292 12.56 -11.27 -10.64
C GLN A 292 12.52 -12.09 -11.92
N GLU A 293 11.48 -12.91 -12.09
CA GLU A 293 11.31 -13.81 -13.24
C GLU A 293 11.04 -13.01 -14.52
N ASP A 294 10.07 -12.10 -14.51
CA ASP A 294 9.63 -11.37 -15.70
C ASP A 294 10.71 -10.40 -16.22
N ALA A 295 11.43 -9.72 -15.33
CA ALA A 295 12.48 -8.77 -15.72
C ALA A 295 13.88 -9.40 -15.79
N GLY A 296 14.04 -10.67 -15.40
CA GLY A 296 15.34 -11.33 -15.31
C GLY A 296 16.30 -10.58 -14.39
N LEU A 297 15.85 -10.22 -13.18
CA LEU A 297 16.67 -9.57 -12.16
C LEU A 297 17.66 -10.56 -11.56
N CYS A 298 18.89 -10.11 -11.29
CA CYS A 298 19.86 -10.91 -10.56
C CYS A 298 19.62 -10.84 -9.04
N LYS A 299 20.46 -11.55 -8.26
CA LYS A 299 20.32 -11.58 -6.79
C LYS A 299 20.51 -10.18 -6.19
N GLU A 300 21.47 -9.43 -6.72
CA GLU A 300 21.85 -8.09 -6.28
C GLU A 300 20.73 -7.08 -6.54
N ASP A 301 20.07 -7.16 -7.70
CA ASP A 301 18.90 -6.33 -8.02
C ASP A 301 17.76 -6.54 -7.00
N VAL A 302 17.47 -7.80 -6.66
CA VAL A 302 16.41 -8.15 -5.69
C VAL A 302 16.78 -7.68 -4.28
N ILE A 303 18.05 -7.80 -3.88
CA ILE A 303 18.55 -7.24 -2.61
C ILE A 303 18.38 -5.72 -2.61
N GLN A 304 18.68 -5.05 -3.73
CA GLN A 304 18.55 -3.61 -3.85
C GLN A 304 17.09 -3.13 -3.73
N LEU A 305 16.12 -3.86 -4.31
CA LEU A 305 14.69 -3.56 -4.13
C LEU A 305 14.27 -3.59 -2.65
N VAL A 306 14.73 -4.59 -1.91
CA VAL A 306 14.42 -4.71 -0.48
C VAL A 306 15.16 -3.67 0.36
N LYS A 307 16.42 -3.40 0.03
CA LYS A 307 17.18 -2.31 0.66
C LYS A 307 16.50 -0.96 0.45
N ASN A 308 16.03 -0.68 -0.78
CA ASN A 308 15.26 0.52 -1.09
C ASN A 308 13.99 0.62 -0.23
N ALA A 309 13.31 -0.51 0.04
CA ALA A 309 12.14 -0.53 0.92
C ALA A 309 12.49 -0.19 2.38
N PHE A 310 13.60 -0.70 2.92
CA PHE A 310 14.04 -0.28 4.25
C PHE A 310 14.46 1.20 4.28
N ASP A 311 15.27 1.64 3.32
CA ASP A 311 15.78 3.02 3.24
C ASP A 311 14.69 4.05 2.94
N GLY A 312 13.62 3.62 2.28
CA GLY A 312 12.46 4.43 1.90
C GLY A 312 11.33 4.43 2.93
N SER A 313 11.44 3.61 3.98
CA SER A 313 10.46 3.55 5.06
C SER A 313 10.48 4.81 5.93
N TRP A 314 9.39 5.05 6.65
CA TRP A 314 9.25 6.07 7.68
C TRP A 314 9.63 5.55 9.07
N LEU A 315 10.51 4.54 9.14
CA LEU A 315 11.19 4.15 10.36
C LEU A 315 12.22 5.21 10.78
N PRO A 316 12.51 5.31 12.09
CA PRO A 316 13.72 5.99 12.56
C PRO A 316 15.00 5.40 11.97
N GLU A 317 16.04 6.22 11.80
CA GLU A 317 17.29 5.83 11.13
C GLU A 317 17.99 4.62 11.76
N ASP A 318 18.00 4.52 13.09
CA ASP A 318 18.55 3.38 13.83
C ASP A 318 17.78 2.08 13.53
N ALA A 319 16.45 2.17 13.40
CA ALA A 319 15.62 1.04 13.01
C ALA A 319 15.86 0.64 11.54
N ILE A 320 16.03 1.59 10.61
CA ILE A 320 16.42 1.32 9.22
C ILE A 320 17.77 0.59 9.18
N ASN A 321 18.76 1.08 9.92
CA ASN A 321 20.08 0.47 10.01
C ASN A 321 20.02 -0.97 10.55
N ALA A 322 19.21 -1.22 11.57
CA ALA A 322 19.01 -2.55 12.13
C ALA A 322 18.33 -3.51 11.13
N MET A 323 17.34 -3.05 10.35
CA MET A 323 16.70 -3.88 9.33
C MET A 323 17.66 -4.21 8.18
N ASN A 324 18.43 -3.22 7.73
CA ASN A 324 19.47 -3.43 6.73
C ASN A 324 20.58 -4.38 7.22
N GLU A 325 20.91 -4.37 8.51
CA GLU A 325 21.87 -5.35 9.07
C GLU A 325 21.32 -6.77 9.05
N LYS A 326 20.02 -6.96 9.35
CA LYS A 326 19.37 -8.27 9.20
C LYS A 326 19.41 -8.77 7.75
N LEU A 327 19.15 -7.88 6.79
CA LEU A 327 19.26 -8.20 5.37
C LEU A 327 20.69 -8.61 4.99
N ARG A 328 21.71 -7.82 5.39
CA ARG A 328 23.12 -8.14 5.15
C ARG A 328 23.53 -9.48 5.76
N THR A 329 23.14 -9.72 7.01
CA THR A 329 23.41 -10.98 7.71
C THR A 329 22.80 -12.16 6.96
N TYR A 330 21.54 -12.05 6.52
CA TYR A 330 20.89 -13.08 5.72
C TYR A 330 21.65 -13.33 4.41
N VAL A 331 21.98 -12.27 3.65
CA VAL A 331 22.69 -12.39 2.37
C VAL A 331 24.05 -13.06 2.53
N ALA A 332 24.80 -12.75 3.60
CA ALA A 332 26.11 -13.35 3.87
C ALA A 332 26.05 -14.86 4.17
N GLN A 333 24.87 -15.40 4.52
CA GLN A 333 24.65 -16.81 4.84
C GLN A 333 24.18 -17.65 3.63
N GLN A 334 23.93 -17.04 2.47
CA GLN A 334 23.24 -17.65 1.31
C GLN A 334 24.11 -17.79 0.06
#